data_AF-A0A9W2Y2X2-F1
#
_entry.id   AF-A0A9W2Y2X2-F1
#
_cell.length_a   1.000
_cell.length_b   1.000
_cell.length_c   1.000
_cell.angle_alpha   90.00
_cell.angle_beta   90.00
_cell.angle_gamma   90.00
#
_symmetry.space_group_name_H-M   'P 1'
#
loop_
_entity.id
_entity.type
_entity.pdbx_description
1 polymer ?
#
loop_
_entity_poly.entity_id
_entity_poly.type
_entity_poly.pdbx_seq_one_letter_code
_entity_poly.pdbx_strand_id
1 'polypeptide(L)'
;MLHVFFHPHLQALRLVVVLGKQRKRRGVNAAGGLLVLLWTETAASSHHVNCAVAAAGPWFAGIKKNEVSLDLKGSLFPSHKPCPEPEPEELCAFTELHGPLKLLLSFQMKDVRSFSPEWQTHLDAFLHTFSLANAEIELYLKLKCNQKTLQRVFRVEIKYKVAPSVILDVTCKTQPPECVRKGCWCHGGHPVLGSRLPLIIPLHVMDQGLYGELSIQLVTLLSPCILQYPNLETKLTELQVFVYSPSNLPVRGLSTFFQMLPAHLDTHELGVRGIHCFSLKDFLYSCIYKIHYENWEHAERESSSVQQSLLLFFFLQHRDPFISQLSDLMAAERLIEHHLEDILSNNKQALTAAVQSELKNTLKAQNHRTQEQEKLNSAVKVILNSSISIVSSSSNMEFRNACLNSMKVRDTHELSVSLFESLRRVTSWKFKSNDSCFSAQTEQRPESDVRTRTEI
;
A
#
# COMPACT_ATOMS: atom_id res chain seq x y z
N MET A 1 -28.54 -1.93 12.19
CA MET A 1 -29.29 -2.47 11.03
C MET A 1 -28.61 -2.07 9.72
N LEU A 2 -27.31 -2.36 9.58
CA LEU A 2 -26.45 -2.09 8.39
C LEU A 2 -25.69 -3.35 7.94
N HIS A 3 -25.95 -4.48 8.57
CA HIS A 3 -25.45 -5.79 8.20
C HIS A 3 -26.54 -6.50 7.41
N VAL A 4 -26.51 -6.44 6.08
CA VAL A 4 -26.88 -7.47 5.08
C VAL A 4 -26.80 -6.79 3.71
N PHE A 5 -25.59 -6.47 3.25
CA PHE A 5 -25.32 -6.26 1.82
C PHE A 5 -23.97 -6.88 1.54
N PHE A 6 -23.96 -8.21 1.41
CA PHE A 6 -22.88 -8.90 0.72
C PHE A 6 -22.91 -8.39 -0.72
N HIS A 7 -22.02 -7.45 -1.03
CA HIS A 7 -21.90 -6.84 -2.33
C HIS A 7 -21.52 -7.93 -3.35
N PRO A 8 -22.41 -8.30 -4.28
CA PRO A 8 -22.15 -9.45 -5.13
C PRO A 8 -20.94 -9.22 -6.06
N HIS A 9 -20.58 -7.96 -6.35
CA HIS A 9 -19.34 -7.62 -7.04
C HIS A 9 -18.07 -8.00 -6.25
N LEU A 10 -18.05 -7.91 -4.92
CA LEU A 10 -16.91 -8.36 -4.11
C LEU A 10 -16.76 -9.89 -4.16
N GLN A 11 -17.89 -10.61 -4.16
CA GLN A 11 -17.90 -12.06 -4.31
C GLN A 11 -17.45 -12.49 -5.72
N ALA A 12 -17.85 -11.74 -6.75
CA ALA A 12 -17.36 -11.95 -8.12
C ALA A 12 -15.85 -11.71 -8.22
N LEU A 13 -15.33 -10.62 -7.64
CA LEU A 13 -13.90 -10.33 -7.61
C LEU A 13 -13.12 -11.40 -6.83
N ARG A 14 -13.63 -11.87 -5.70
CA ARG A 14 -13.06 -12.99 -4.95
C ARG A 14 -12.96 -14.24 -5.79
N LEU A 15 -14.06 -14.63 -6.42
CA LEU A 15 -14.13 -15.79 -7.27
C LEU A 15 -13.07 -15.73 -8.39
N VAL A 16 -13.01 -14.58 -9.06
CA VAL A 16 -12.05 -14.31 -10.16
C VAL A 16 -10.60 -14.45 -9.67
N VAL A 17 -10.27 -13.88 -8.51
CA VAL A 17 -8.91 -13.91 -7.95
C VAL A 17 -8.52 -15.30 -7.45
N VAL A 18 -9.42 -16.01 -6.76
CA VAL A 18 -9.19 -17.40 -6.33
C VAL A 18 -8.90 -18.28 -7.53
N LEU A 19 -9.72 -18.18 -8.58
CA LEU A 19 -9.57 -18.97 -9.80
C LEU A 19 -8.24 -18.67 -10.52
N GLY A 20 -7.82 -17.40 -10.56
CA GLY A 20 -6.52 -17.02 -11.11
C GLY A 20 -5.35 -17.57 -10.29
N LYS A 21 -5.41 -17.45 -8.96
CA LYS A 21 -4.31 -17.87 -8.06
C LYS A 21 -4.11 -19.38 -7.99
N GLN A 22 -5.17 -20.19 -7.94
CA GLN A 22 -5.06 -21.65 -7.86
C GLN A 22 -4.25 -22.25 -9.04
N ARG A 23 -4.13 -21.52 -10.16
CA ARG A 23 -3.52 -22.02 -11.40
C ARG A 23 -2.20 -21.35 -11.78
N LYS A 24 -1.66 -20.48 -10.91
CA LYS A 24 -0.32 -19.86 -11.06
C LYS A 24 0.85 -20.85 -10.88
N ARG A 25 0.64 -22.16 -11.14
CA ARG A 25 1.65 -23.23 -10.99
C ARG A 25 2.78 -23.19 -12.03
N ARG A 26 2.83 -22.21 -12.95
CA ARG A 26 3.93 -22.07 -13.91
C ARG A 26 4.30 -20.60 -14.03
N GLY A 27 5.58 -20.31 -13.84
CA GLY A 27 6.18 -18.98 -13.68
C GLY A 27 6.11 -18.05 -14.91
N VAL A 28 4.90 -17.81 -15.41
CA VAL A 28 4.66 -16.78 -16.41
C VAL A 28 4.36 -15.48 -15.66
N ASN A 29 5.26 -14.50 -15.77
CA ASN A 29 5.01 -13.11 -15.40
C ASN A 29 3.97 -12.54 -16.40
N ALA A 30 2.71 -12.88 -16.19
CA ALA A 30 1.62 -12.54 -17.07
C ALA A 30 0.81 -11.39 -16.48
N ALA A 31 0.79 -10.23 -17.15
CA ALA A 31 -0.17 -9.19 -16.86
C ALA A 31 -1.60 -9.71 -17.16
N GLY A 32 -2.58 -9.22 -16.40
CA GLY A 32 -3.99 -9.50 -16.65
C GLY A 32 -4.82 -8.23 -16.53
N GLY A 33 -5.97 -8.22 -17.20
CA GLY A 33 -6.96 -7.16 -17.08
C GLY A 33 -8.16 -7.65 -16.28
N LEU A 34 -8.71 -6.76 -15.45
CA LEU A 34 -9.99 -6.97 -14.76
C LEU A 34 -10.89 -5.76 -14.97
N LEU A 35 -12.06 -5.98 -15.55
CA LEU A 35 -13.06 -4.96 -15.82
C LEU A 35 -14.26 -5.15 -14.89
N VAL A 36 -14.61 -4.09 -14.18
CA VAL A 36 -15.84 -3.97 -13.39
C VAL A 36 -16.73 -2.92 -14.08
N LEU A 37 -17.81 -3.39 -14.69
CA LEU A 37 -18.78 -2.58 -15.38
C LEU A 37 -20.08 -2.53 -14.57
N LEU A 38 -20.60 -1.33 -14.32
CA LEU A 38 -21.94 -1.14 -13.75
C LEU A 38 -22.77 -0.20 -14.60
N TRP A 39 -24.02 -0.57 -14.86
CA TRP A 39 -24.93 0.23 -15.68
C TRP A 39 -26.39 0.12 -15.28
N THR A 40 -27.18 1.13 -15.65
CA THR A 40 -28.64 1.17 -15.47
C THR A 40 -29.35 1.22 -16.83
N GLU A 41 -30.46 0.52 -16.99
CA GLU A 41 -31.30 0.65 -18.19
C GLU A 41 -32.05 1.99 -18.17
N THR A 42 -32.21 2.59 -19.35
CA THR A 42 -32.80 3.93 -19.56
C THR A 42 -34.30 4.04 -19.27
N ALA A 43 -34.96 2.99 -18.78
CA ALA A 43 -36.36 3.02 -18.43
C ALA A 43 -36.58 3.57 -17.01
N ALA A 44 -37.38 4.64 -16.91
CA ALA A 44 -37.65 5.48 -15.73
C ALA A 44 -38.27 4.77 -14.50
N SER A 45 -38.28 3.42 -14.45
CA SER A 45 -38.85 2.61 -13.36
C SER A 45 -37.97 1.44 -12.91
N SER A 46 -36.77 1.25 -13.49
CA SER A 46 -35.90 0.14 -13.09
C SER A 46 -35.10 0.48 -11.82
N HIS A 47 -35.52 -0.06 -10.67
CA HIS A 47 -34.74 -0.02 -9.41
C HIS A 47 -33.56 -1.01 -9.42
N HIS A 48 -33.00 -1.30 -10.60
CA HIS A 48 -32.01 -2.35 -10.78
C HIS A 48 -30.72 -1.82 -11.41
N VAL A 49 -29.58 -2.26 -10.85
CA VAL A 49 -28.25 -1.96 -11.37
C VAL A 49 -27.67 -3.24 -11.94
N ASN A 50 -27.28 -3.22 -13.20
CA ASN A 50 -26.60 -4.33 -13.83
C ASN A 50 -25.10 -4.22 -13.51
N CYS A 51 -24.47 -5.35 -13.19
CA CYS A 51 -23.03 -5.42 -12.93
C CYS A 51 -22.44 -6.58 -13.72
N ALA A 52 -21.29 -6.31 -14.35
CA ALA A 52 -20.47 -7.33 -14.99
C ALA A 52 -19.03 -7.24 -14.48
N VAL A 53 -18.46 -8.39 -14.16
CA VAL A 53 -17.03 -8.54 -13.87
C VAL A 53 -16.43 -9.43 -14.94
N ALA A 54 -15.48 -8.86 -15.69
CA ALA A 54 -14.81 -9.50 -16.81
C ALA A 54 -13.30 -9.61 -16.53
N ALA A 55 -12.73 -10.77 -16.83
CA ALA A 55 -11.31 -11.04 -16.63
C ALA A 55 -10.67 -11.52 -17.93
N ALA A 56 -9.55 -10.89 -18.32
CA ALA A 56 -8.87 -11.14 -19.58
C ALA A 56 -7.35 -11.24 -19.41
N GLY A 57 -6.74 -11.97 -20.33
CA GLY A 57 -5.29 -12.06 -20.43
C GLY A 57 -4.63 -13.23 -19.70
N PRO A 58 -3.30 -13.33 -19.83
CA PRO A 58 -2.57 -14.54 -19.46
C PRO A 58 -2.55 -14.83 -17.95
N TRP A 59 -2.78 -13.82 -17.09
CA TRP A 59 -2.96 -14.04 -15.65
C TRP A 59 -4.14 -15.00 -15.35
N PHE A 60 -5.17 -14.96 -16.21
CA PHE A 60 -6.37 -15.78 -16.09
C PHE A 60 -6.37 -17.00 -17.04
N ALA A 61 -5.25 -17.32 -17.70
CA ALA A 61 -5.19 -18.35 -18.74
C ALA A 61 -5.63 -19.74 -18.26
N GLY A 62 -5.50 -20.00 -16.96
CA GLY A 62 -5.91 -21.25 -16.35
C GLY A 62 -7.42 -21.45 -16.24
N ILE A 63 -8.27 -20.42 -16.31
CA ILE A 63 -9.71 -20.53 -16.04
C ILE A 63 -10.43 -21.21 -17.22
N LYS A 64 -11.18 -22.29 -16.99
CA LYS A 64 -12.06 -22.87 -18.02
C LYS A 64 -13.45 -22.23 -17.95
N LYS A 65 -14.04 -21.94 -19.13
CA LYS A 65 -15.34 -21.26 -19.28
C LYS A 65 -16.51 -21.94 -18.52
N ASN A 66 -16.41 -23.24 -18.22
CA ASN A 66 -17.46 -24.05 -17.61
C ASN A 66 -17.25 -24.36 -16.10
N GLU A 67 -16.22 -23.81 -15.45
CA GLU A 67 -15.87 -24.17 -14.05
C GLU A 67 -16.68 -23.42 -12.98
N VAL A 68 -17.33 -22.33 -13.33
CA VAL A 68 -18.27 -21.66 -12.42
C VAL A 68 -19.63 -22.34 -12.57
N SER A 69 -19.91 -23.32 -11.70
CA SER A 69 -21.19 -24.06 -11.72
C SER A 69 -22.38 -23.12 -11.49
N LEU A 70 -23.55 -23.50 -12.04
CA LEU A 70 -24.81 -22.80 -11.79
C LEU A 70 -25.14 -22.73 -10.30
N ASP A 71 -24.79 -23.75 -9.52
CA ASP A 71 -25.00 -23.80 -8.06
C ASP A 71 -24.11 -22.79 -7.30
N LEU A 72 -22.86 -22.60 -7.76
CA LEU A 72 -21.99 -21.56 -7.23
C LEU A 72 -22.54 -20.17 -7.55
N LYS A 73 -23.08 -19.97 -8.76
CA LYS A 73 -23.76 -18.71 -9.12
C LYS A 73 -25.02 -18.49 -8.29
N GLY A 74 -25.84 -19.52 -8.09
CA GLY A 74 -27.06 -19.44 -7.28
C GLY A 74 -26.79 -19.11 -5.81
N SER A 75 -25.71 -19.67 -5.23
CA SER A 75 -25.31 -19.39 -3.84
C SER A 75 -24.59 -18.06 -3.66
N LEU A 76 -23.90 -17.54 -4.69
CA LEU A 76 -23.20 -16.24 -4.65
C LEU A 76 -24.10 -15.06 -5.02
N PHE A 77 -25.11 -15.28 -5.87
CA PHE A 77 -25.97 -14.24 -6.45
C PHE A 77 -27.46 -14.58 -6.27
N PRO A 78 -28.03 -14.38 -5.07
CA PRO A 78 -29.41 -14.77 -4.75
C PRO A 78 -30.50 -14.01 -5.54
N SER A 79 -30.16 -12.97 -6.31
CA SER A 79 -31.05 -12.26 -7.24
C SER A 79 -30.83 -12.72 -8.68
N HIS A 80 -31.37 -13.90 -9.01
CA HIS A 80 -31.17 -14.59 -10.28
C HIS A 80 -32.10 -14.10 -11.42
N LYS A 81 -32.22 -12.79 -11.65
CA LYS A 81 -32.82 -12.29 -12.90
C LYS A 81 -31.76 -12.32 -14.00
N PRO A 82 -32.11 -12.70 -15.25
CA PRO A 82 -31.19 -12.60 -16.38
C PRO A 82 -30.74 -11.14 -16.49
N CYS A 83 -29.44 -10.91 -16.28
CA CYS A 83 -28.82 -9.62 -16.51
C CYS A 83 -28.53 -9.50 -18.01
N PRO A 84 -28.84 -8.36 -18.67
CA PRO A 84 -28.37 -8.14 -20.03
C PRO A 84 -26.85 -8.27 -20.07
N GLU A 85 -26.32 -8.74 -21.20
CA GLU A 85 -24.88 -8.75 -21.42
C GLU A 85 -24.37 -7.31 -21.59
N PRO A 86 -23.10 -7.04 -21.21
CA PRO A 86 -22.45 -5.77 -21.51
C PRO A 86 -22.50 -5.42 -22.99
N GLU A 87 -22.39 -4.12 -23.31
CA GLU A 87 -22.20 -3.67 -24.69
C GLU A 87 -20.99 -4.38 -25.33
N PRO A 88 -21.15 -5.00 -26.51
CA PRO A 88 -20.07 -5.75 -27.17
C PRO A 88 -18.82 -4.90 -27.42
N GLU A 89 -18.97 -3.61 -27.76
CA GLU A 89 -17.81 -2.74 -28.04
C GLU A 89 -16.89 -2.59 -26.83
N GLU A 90 -17.45 -2.60 -25.60
CA GLU A 90 -16.65 -2.45 -24.38
C GLU A 90 -15.84 -3.70 -24.07
N LEU A 91 -16.43 -4.87 -24.29
CA LEU A 91 -15.74 -6.15 -24.14
C LEU A 91 -14.69 -6.33 -25.24
N CYS A 92 -14.98 -5.88 -26.47
CA CYS A 92 -14.01 -5.86 -27.56
C CYS A 92 -12.80 -5.00 -27.20
N ALA A 93 -13.00 -3.73 -26.83
CA ALA A 93 -11.89 -2.84 -26.45
C ALA A 93 -11.05 -3.39 -25.28
N PHE A 94 -11.70 -4.01 -24.28
CA PHE A 94 -11.01 -4.63 -23.16
C PHE A 94 -10.20 -5.88 -23.57
N THR A 95 -10.73 -6.71 -24.48
CA THR A 95 -10.02 -7.89 -24.98
C THR A 95 -8.93 -7.58 -26.00
N GLU A 96 -9.02 -6.46 -26.72
CA GLU A 96 -7.92 -5.96 -27.54
C GLU A 96 -6.71 -5.56 -26.69
N LEU A 97 -6.94 -4.96 -25.53
CA LEU A 97 -5.88 -4.52 -24.61
C LEU A 97 -5.22 -5.67 -23.85
N HIS A 98 -6.02 -6.61 -23.33
CA HIS A 98 -5.53 -7.63 -22.40
C HIS A 98 -5.50 -9.04 -23.00
N GLY A 99 -6.00 -9.23 -24.22
CA GLY A 99 -6.14 -10.52 -24.87
C GLY A 99 -7.49 -11.19 -24.59
N PRO A 100 -7.62 -12.50 -24.87
CA PRO A 100 -8.91 -13.17 -24.89
C PRO A 100 -9.58 -13.20 -23.50
N LEU A 101 -10.88 -12.96 -23.49
CA LEU A 101 -11.72 -13.04 -22.30
C LEU A 101 -11.72 -14.47 -21.73
N LYS A 102 -11.46 -14.59 -20.42
CA LYS A 102 -11.39 -15.87 -19.71
C LYS A 102 -12.60 -16.12 -18.82
N LEU A 103 -13.16 -15.05 -18.25
CA LEU A 103 -14.32 -15.12 -17.39
C LEU A 103 -15.18 -13.87 -17.56
N LEU A 104 -16.50 -14.06 -17.58
CA LEU A 104 -17.51 -13.00 -17.53
C LEU A 104 -18.60 -13.42 -16.55
N LEU A 105 -18.84 -12.59 -15.55
CA LEU A 105 -19.89 -12.76 -14.55
C LEU A 105 -20.82 -11.56 -14.62
N SER A 106 -22.07 -11.78 -14.99
CA SER A 106 -23.09 -10.73 -15.08
C SER A 106 -24.23 -11.03 -14.11
N PHE A 107 -24.65 -10.04 -13.34
CA PHE A 107 -25.72 -10.17 -12.35
C PHE A 107 -26.40 -8.82 -12.09
N GLN A 108 -27.67 -8.88 -11.66
CA GLN A 108 -28.47 -7.70 -11.35
C GLN A 108 -28.54 -7.45 -9.84
N MET A 109 -28.30 -6.21 -9.43
CA MET A 109 -28.37 -5.72 -8.05
C MET A 109 -29.72 -5.01 -7.82
N LYS A 110 -30.35 -5.28 -6.67
CA LYS A 110 -31.76 -4.96 -6.38
C LYS A 110 -32.06 -3.52 -5.94
N ASP A 111 -31.08 -2.65 -5.75
CA ASP A 111 -31.30 -1.29 -5.24
C ASP A 111 -30.58 -0.25 -6.10
N VAL A 112 -31.25 0.89 -6.36
CA VAL A 112 -30.74 2.06 -7.11
C VAL A 112 -30.45 3.23 -6.18
N ARG A 113 -30.86 3.15 -4.90
CA ARG A 113 -30.41 4.08 -3.85
C ARG A 113 -28.91 3.94 -3.56
N SER A 114 -28.27 2.90 -4.10
CA SER A 114 -26.85 2.56 -3.98
C SER A 114 -25.94 3.20 -5.02
N PHE A 115 -26.42 4.08 -5.91
CA PHE A 115 -25.54 4.97 -6.69
C PHE A 115 -25.33 6.32 -6.02
N SER A 116 -25.28 6.34 -4.68
CA SER A 116 -24.85 7.53 -3.96
C SER A 116 -23.37 7.82 -4.27
N PRO A 117 -22.94 9.10 -4.20
CA PRO A 117 -21.52 9.45 -4.26
C PRO A 117 -20.68 8.66 -3.26
N GLU A 118 -21.23 8.37 -2.07
CA GLU A 118 -20.59 7.54 -1.04
C GLU A 118 -20.28 6.13 -1.54
N TRP A 119 -21.22 5.47 -2.23
CA TRP A 119 -20.99 4.14 -2.77
C TRP A 119 -19.90 4.13 -3.85
N GLN A 120 -19.87 5.15 -4.71
CA GLN A 120 -18.82 5.30 -5.71
C GLN A 120 -17.44 5.46 -5.06
N THR A 121 -17.35 6.30 -4.03
CA THR A 121 -16.14 6.47 -3.23
C THR A 121 -15.72 5.16 -2.55
N HIS A 122 -16.67 4.37 -2.05
CA HIS A 122 -16.39 3.07 -1.45
C HIS A 122 -15.87 2.05 -2.45
N LEU A 123 -16.44 1.98 -3.65
CA LEU A 123 -15.96 1.08 -4.70
C LEU A 123 -14.58 1.50 -5.20
N ASP A 124 -14.37 2.80 -5.38
CA ASP A 124 -13.08 3.35 -5.78
C ASP A 124 -11.99 3.05 -4.73
N ALA A 125 -12.27 3.31 -3.45
CA ALA A 125 -11.37 3.01 -2.34
C ALA A 125 -11.09 1.50 -2.25
N PHE A 126 -12.08 0.66 -2.48
CA PHE A 126 -11.89 -0.80 -2.55
C PHE A 126 -10.95 -1.18 -3.68
N LEU A 127 -11.20 -0.73 -4.91
CA LEU A 127 -10.41 -1.10 -6.09
C LEU A 127 -8.99 -0.54 -6.01
N HIS A 128 -8.82 0.68 -5.49
CA HIS A 128 -7.51 1.24 -5.19
C HIS A 128 -6.76 0.38 -4.15
N THR A 129 -7.41 0.02 -3.04
CA THR A 129 -6.76 -0.83 -2.02
C THR A 129 -6.47 -2.24 -2.57
N PHE A 130 -7.34 -2.75 -3.43
CA PHE A 130 -7.14 -4.03 -4.10
C PHE A 130 -5.95 -3.99 -5.06
N SER A 131 -5.77 -2.90 -5.83
CA SER A 131 -4.62 -2.75 -6.75
C SER A 131 -3.28 -2.70 -6.02
N LEU A 132 -3.25 -2.17 -4.79
CA LEU A 132 -2.02 -2.14 -3.98
C LEU A 132 -1.43 -3.55 -3.73
N ALA A 133 -2.27 -4.59 -3.59
CA ALA A 133 -1.82 -5.96 -3.31
C ALA A 133 -1.89 -6.92 -4.50
N ASN A 134 -2.44 -6.47 -5.62
CA ASN A 134 -2.64 -7.25 -6.83
C ASN A 134 -2.11 -6.48 -8.05
N ALA A 135 -0.91 -5.89 -7.92
CA ALA A 135 -0.31 -4.98 -8.90
C ALA A 135 -0.03 -5.60 -10.29
N GLU A 136 -0.12 -6.92 -10.42
CA GLU A 136 -0.06 -7.63 -11.70
C GLU A 136 -1.33 -7.52 -12.54
N ILE A 137 -2.44 -7.09 -11.94
CA ILE A 137 -3.74 -6.93 -12.59
C ILE A 137 -4.01 -5.45 -12.83
N GLU A 138 -4.25 -5.06 -14.08
CA GLU A 138 -4.76 -3.73 -14.40
C GLU A 138 -6.28 -3.71 -14.26
N LEU A 139 -6.79 -2.75 -13.49
CA LEU A 139 -8.22 -2.67 -13.17
C LEU A 139 -8.89 -1.55 -13.95
N TYR A 140 -10.05 -1.86 -14.50
CA TYR A 140 -10.91 -0.91 -15.20
C TYR A 140 -12.24 -0.85 -14.48
N LEU A 141 -12.59 0.33 -13.96
CA LEU A 141 -13.92 0.61 -13.45
C LEU A 141 -14.66 1.47 -14.46
N LYS A 142 -15.83 1.01 -14.91
CA LYS A 142 -16.72 1.79 -15.78
C LYS A 142 -18.12 1.82 -15.19
N LEU A 143 -18.62 3.03 -14.96
CA LEU A 143 -19.96 3.31 -14.44
C LEU A 143 -20.76 4.06 -15.50
N LYS A 144 -21.89 3.51 -15.93
CA LYS A 144 -22.83 4.11 -16.89
C LYS A 144 -24.20 4.29 -16.25
N CYS A 145 -24.51 5.48 -15.74
CA CYS A 145 -25.77 5.74 -15.06
C CYS A 145 -26.38 7.06 -15.55
N ASN A 146 -27.66 7.04 -15.92
CA ASN A 146 -28.44 8.24 -16.29
C ASN A 146 -27.67 9.18 -17.25
N GLN A 147 -27.14 8.64 -18.36
CA GLN A 147 -26.34 9.35 -19.38
C GLN A 147 -24.96 9.87 -18.93
N LYS A 148 -24.55 9.65 -17.67
CA LYS A 148 -23.18 9.92 -17.20
C LYS A 148 -22.35 8.66 -17.28
N THR A 149 -21.17 8.79 -17.89
CA THR A 149 -20.15 7.74 -17.92
C THR A 149 -18.95 8.18 -17.10
N LEU A 150 -18.57 7.38 -16.11
CA LEU A 150 -17.34 7.54 -15.35
C LEU A 150 -16.45 6.34 -15.63
N GLN A 151 -15.19 6.61 -15.97
CA GLN A 151 -14.17 5.58 -16.19
C GLN A 151 -12.96 5.87 -15.31
N ARG A 152 -12.47 4.85 -14.62
CA ARG A 152 -11.23 4.90 -13.85
C ARG A 152 -10.37 3.69 -14.18
N VAL A 153 -9.07 3.91 -14.26
CA VAL A 153 -8.08 2.86 -14.51
C VAL A 153 -7.10 2.86 -13.35
N PHE A 154 -6.92 1.71 -12.72
CA PHE A 154 -5.92 1.51 -11.68
C PHE A 154 -4.78 0.71 -12.29
N ARG A 155 -3.71 1.42 -12.62
CA ARG A 155 -2.49 0.86 -13.21
C ARG A 155 -1.32 1.17 -12.29
N VAL A 156 -0.45 0.18 -12.13
CA VAL A 156 0.73 0.25 -11.27
C VAL A 156 1.97 0.43 -12.13
N GLU A 157 2.81 1.41 -11.77
CA GLU A 157 4.07 1.71 -12.46
C GLU A 157 5.18 0.79 -11.96
N ILE A 158 5.36 0.69 -10.65
CA ILE A 158 6.44 -0.11 -10.04
C ILE A 158 5.85 -1.24 -9.20
N LYS A 159 6.20 -2.47 -9.58
CA LYS A 159 5.71 -3.70 -8.97
C LYS A 159 6.83 -4.36 -8.17
N TYR A 160 6.52 -4.87 -6.98
CA TYR A 160 7.46 -5.66 -6.19
C TYR A 160 6.83 -6.96 -5.72
N LYS A 161 7.48 -8.09 -6.02
CA LYS A 161 7.04 -9.40 -5.56
C LYS A 161 7.55 -9.65 -4.13
N VAL A 162 6.65 -9.54 -3.16
CA VAL A 162 7.01 -9.71 -1.73
C VAL A 162 6.89 -11.18 -1.31
N ALA A 163 5.89 -11.89 -1.82
CA ALA A 163 5.66 -13.31 -1.52
C ALA A 163 5.19 -14.04 -2.79
N PRO A 164 5.20 -15.38 -2.85
CA PRO A 164 4.81 -16.14 -4.05
C PRO A 164 3.44 -15.75 -4.64
N SER A 165 2.49 -15.34 -3.79
CA SER A 165 1.14 -14.95 -4.15
C SER A 165 0.83 -13.45 -3.96
N VAL A 166 1.82 -12.61 -3.64
CA VAL A 166 1.62 -11.18 -3.33
C VAL A 166 2.60 -10.33 -4.13
N ILE A 167 2.05 -9.49 -5.01
CA ILE A 167 2.81 -8.48 -5.77
C ILE A 167 2.23 -7.12 -5.41
N LEU A 168 3.06 -6.29 -4.77
CA LEU A 168 2.66 -4.98 -4.30
C LEU A 168 2.90 -3.89 -5.34
N ASP A 169 2.03 -2.89 -5.32
CA ASP A 169 2.34 -1.56 -5.84
C ASP A 169 3.26 -0.87 -4.85
N VAL A 170 4.47 -0.55 -5.30
CA VAL A 170 5.46 0.18 -4.52
C VAL A 170 5.73 1.56 -5.09
N THR A 171 4.90 2.04 -6.02
CA THR A 171 5.07 3.33 -6.69
C THR A 171 5.01 4.48 -5.68
N CYS A 172 6.01 5.36 -5.72
CA CYS A 172 6.05 6.57 -4.92
C CYS A 172 5.72 7.78 -5.79
N LYS A 173 4.62 8.47 -5.47
CA LYS A 173 4.19 9.68 -6.19
C LYS A 173 4.76 10.97 -5.63
N THR A 174 5.57 10.89 -4.56
CA THR A 174 6.21 12.05 -3.94
C THR A 174 7.24 12.62 -4.90
N GLN A 175 7.05 13.89 -5.27
CA GLN A 175 7.98 14.58 -6.16
C GLN A 175 9.34 14.77 -5.47
N PRO A 176 10.45 14.58 -6.19
CA PRO A 176 11.76 14.87 -5.65
C PRO A 176 11.90 16.37 -5.34
N PRO A 177 12.52 16.75 -4.22
CA PRO A 177 12.87 18.13 -3.92
C PRO A 177 13.75 18.75 -5.02
N GLU A 178 13.61 20.06 -5.28
CA GLU A 178 14.30 20.74 -6.39
C GLU A 178 15.84 20.64 -6.36
N CYS A 179 16.41 20.49 -5.16
CA CYS A 179 17.84 20.32 -4.95
C CYS A 179 18.38 18.93 -5.31
N VAL A 180 17.51 17.97 -5.61
CA VAL A 180 17.88 16.61 -6.01
C VAL A 180 18.23 16.58 -7.49
N ARG A 181 19.41 16.04 -7.82
CA ARG A 181 19.81 15.78 -9.20
C ARG A 181 18.87 14.75 -9.84
N LYS A 182 18.52 14.96 -11.12
CA LYS A 182 17.71 14.00 -11.90
C LYS A 182 18.31 12.60 -11.81
N GLY A 183 17.45 11.61 -11.52
CA GLY A 183 17.85 10.19 -11.39
C GLY A 183 18.38 9.78 -10.01
N CYS A 184 18.56 10.71 -9.07
CA CYS A 184 19.03 10.43 -7.71
C CYS A 184 17.90 10.23 -6.68
N TRP A 185 16.66 10.05 -7.15
CA TRP A 185 15.48 9.82 -6.30
C TRP A 185 14.87 8.45 -6.58
N CYS A 186 14.50 7.74 -5.53
CA CYS A 186 13.81 6.47 -5.66
C CYS A 186 12.33 6.72 -5.97
N HIS A 187 11.85 6.21 -7.10
CA HIS A 187 10.45 6.37 -7.52
C HIS A 187 9.54 5.28 -6.99
N GLY A 188 10.10 4.32 -6.25
CA GLY A 188 9.35 3.26 -5.60
C GLY A 188 9.67 3.18 -4.10
N GLY A 189 9.16 2.14 -3.46
CA GLY A 189 9.50 1.79 -2.10
C GLY A 189 10.03 0.36 -2.01
N HIS A 190 10.69 0.06 -0.89
CA HIS A 190 11.25 -1.26 -0.62
C HIS A 190 10.46 -1.92 0.49
N PRO A 191 9.51 -2.81 0.15
CA PRO A 191 8.72 -3.48 1.17
C PRO A 191 9.63 -4.45 1.95
N VAL A 192 9.45 -4.48 3.26
CA VAL A 192 10.11 -5.43 4.15
C VAL A 192 9.11 -6.53 4.47
N LEU A 193 9.49 -7.77 4.15
CA LEU A 193 8.70 -8.95 4.48
C LEU A 193 9.00 -9.36 5.92
N GLY A 194 8.01 -9.24 6.80
CA GLY A 194 8.13 -9.65 8.19
C GLY A 194 8.04 -11.16 8.39
N SER A 195 8.05 -11.61 9.64
CA SER A 195 7.81 -13.01 9.98
C SER A 195 6.33 -13.39 9.83
N ARG A 196 6.07 -14.61 9.35
CA ARG A 196 4.73 -15.21 9.35
C ARG A 196 4.31 -15.56 10.79
N LEU A 197 3.21 -14.99 11.25
CA LEU A 197 2.65 -15.24 12.58
C LEU A 197 1.49 -16.25 12.49
N PRO A 198 1.57 -17.43 13.11
CA PRO A 198 0.41 -18.32 13.22
C PRO A 198 -0.67 -17.70 14.12
N LEU A 199 -1.93 -17.91 13.76
CA LEU A 199 -3.09 -17.45 14.53
C LEU A 199 -3.85 -18.62 15.12
N ILE A 200 -4.23 -18.48 16.38
CA ILE A 200 -5.12 -19.41 17.07
C ILE A 200 -6.57 -19.06 16.69
N ILE A 201 -7.26 -20.00 16.07
CA ILE A 201 -8.69 -19.88 15.76
C ILE A 201 -9.48 -20.12 17.06
N PRO A 202 -10.36 -19.19 17.49
CA PRO A 202 -11.18 -19.38 18.69
C PRO A 202 -12.11 -20.61 18.57
N LEU A 203 -12.38 -21.28 19.70
CA LEU A 203 -13.19 -22.51 19.73
C LEU A 203 -14.59 -22.30 19.12
N HIS A 204 -15.27 -21.21 19.45
CA HIS A 204 -16.62 -20.92 18.93
C HIS A 204 -16.65 -20.67 17.42
N VAL A 205 -15.51 -20.33 16.82
CA VAL A 205 -15.34 -20.14 15.37
C VAL A 205 -15.04 -21.49 14.70
N MET A 206 -14.29 -22.37 15.37
CA MET A 206 -14.11 -23.75 14.94
C MET A 206 -15.42 -24.53 14.96
N ASP A 207 -16.26 -24.33 15.97
CA ASP A 207 -17.61 -24.93 16.07
C ASP A 207 -18.53 -24.51 14.91
N GLN A 208 -18.23 -23.38 14.27
CA GLN A 208 -18.94 -22.88 13.08
C GLN A 208 -18.33 -23.35 11.76
N GLY A 209 -17.33 -24.25 11.82
CA GLY A 209 -16.78 -24.93 10.65
C GLY A 209 -15.51 -24.31 10.07
N LEU A 210 -14.87 -23.34 10.75
CA LEU A 210 -13.56 -22.83 10.32
C LEU A 210 -12.43 -23.71 10.87
N TYR A 211 -11.87 -24.56 10.02
CA TYR A 211 -10.77 -25.47 10.35
C TYR A 211 -9.49 -25.11 9.59
N GLY A 212 -8.41 -25.83 9.89
CA GLY A 212 -7.11 -25.68 9.25
C GLY A 212 -6.19 -24.67 9.94
N GLU A 213 -5.11 -24.31 9.26
CA GLU A 213 -4.10 -23.37 9.74
C GLU A 213 -4.42 -21.96 9.26
N LEU A 214 -4.51 -21.02 10.20
CA LEU A 214 -4.61 -19.60 9.92
C LEU A 214 -3.31 -18.90 10.36
N SER A 215 -2.87 -17.93 9.56
CA SER A 215 -1.67 -17.13 9.86
C SER A 215 -1.75 -15.76 9.21
N ILE A 216 -0.96 -14.83 9.70
CA ILE A 216 -0.78 -13.50 9.12
C ILE A 216 0.65 -13.33 8.67
N GLN A 217 0.81 -12.82 7.45
CA GLN A 217 2.07 -12.33 6.93
C GLN A 217 2.07 -10.80 6.98
N LEU A 218 2.97 -10.23 7.79
CA LEU A 218 3.17 -8.78 7.86
C LEU A 218 4.11 -8.35 6.75
N VAL A 219 3.80 -7.20 6.14
CA VAL A 219 4.69 -6.51 5.21
C VAL A 219 4.62 -5.02 5.52
N THR A 220 5.75 -4.35 5.59
CA THR A 220 5.83 -2.90 5.78
C THR A 220 6.45 -2.23 4.56
N LEU A 221 6.09 -0.98 4.32
CA LEU A 221 6.63 -0.16 3.25
C LEU A 221 6.75 1.27 3.74
N LEU A 222 7.97 1.79 3.78
CA LEU A 222 8.23 3.20 4.09
C LEU A 222 8.38 4.00 2.79
N SER A 223 7.57 5.04 2.60
CA SER A 223 7.51 5.84 1.38
C SER A 223 7.53 7.34 1.72
N PRO A 224 8.28 8.20 0.99
CA PRO A 224 9.23 7.85 -0.07
C PRO A 224 10.44 7.09 0.46
N CYS A 225 11.10 6.34 -0.43
CA CYS A 225 12.39 5.74 -0.13
C CYS A 225 13.51 6.78 -0.23
N ILE A 226 14.34 6.83 0.80
CA ILE A 226 15.43 7.81 0.96
C ILE A 226 16.74 7.15 1.41
N LEU A 227 16.90 5.86 1.13
CA LEU A 227 18.14 5.13 1.43
C LEU A 227 19.37 5.76 0.75
N GLN A 228 19.14 6.49 -0.34
CA GLN A 228 20.17 7.22 -1.09
C GLN A 228 20.66 8.49 -0.38
N TYR A 229 19.97 8.95 0.67
CA TYR A 229 20.26 10.19 1.40
C TYR A 229 20.39 9.95 2.91
N PRO A 230 21.55 9.45 3.38
CA PRO A 230 21.73 9.04 4.77
C PRO A 230 21.66 10.20 5.78
N ASN A 231 21.92 11.44 5.36
CA ASN A 231 21.93 12.62 6.22
C ASN A 231 20.66 13.48 6.05
N LEU A 232 19.68 13.00 5.29
CA LEU A 232 18.46 13.75 5.07
C LEU A 232 17.52 13.54 6.25
N GLU A 233 17.18 14.65 6.89
CA GLU A 233 16.23 14.68 7.99
C GLU A 233 14.85 14.24 7.50
N THR A 234 14.23 13.32 8.24
CA THR A 234 12.91 12.81 7.90
C THR A 234 11.98 12.66 9.06
N LYS A 235 10.71 12.82 8.74
CA LYS A 235 9.62 12.78 9.69
C LYS A 235 8.59 11.77 9.22
N LEU A 236 8.38 10.72 10.03
CA LEU A 236 7.24 9.84 9.82
C LEU A 236 5.97 10.62 10.19
N THR A 237 5.07 10.87 9.25
CA THR A 237 3.85 11.66 9.45
C THR A 237 2.63 10.79 9.69
N GLU A 238 2.59 9.63 9.03
CA GLU A 238 1.43 8.73 9.07
C GLU A 238 1.84 7.25 9.04
N LEU A 239 0.97 6.44 9.63
CA LEU A 239 0.96 4.99 9.55
C LEU A 239 -0.39 4.56 8.96
N GLN A 240 -0.37 3.88 7.82
CA GLN A 240 -1.56 3.33 7.19
C GLN A 240 -1.56 1.82 7.29
N VAL A 241 -2.64 1.24 7.81
CA VAL A 241 -2.80 -0.20 7.98
C VAL A 241 -3.82 -0.74 7.02
N PHE A 242 -3.47 -1.82 6.32
CA PHE A 242 -4.32 -2.54 5.40
C PHE A 242 -4.42 -4.01 5.79
N VAL A 243 -5.60 -4.59 5.65
CA VAL A 243 -5.84 -6.01 5.95
C VAL A 243 -6.43 -6.69 4.72
N TYR A 244 -5.86 -7.83 4.38
CA TYR A 244 -6.23 -8.59 3.20
C TYR A 244 -6.63 -10.01 3.57
N SER A 245 -7.70 -10.51 2.93
CA SER A 245 -8.14 -11.89 3.03
C SER A 245 -7.11 -12.86 2.41
N PRO A 246 -7.24 -14.18 2.59
CA PRO A 246 -6.39 -15.18 1.92
C PRO A 246 -6.33 -15.03 0.39
N SER A 247 -7.38 -14.48 -0.22
CA SER A 247 -7.43 -14.12 -1.63
C SER A 247 -6.81 -12.77 -1.98
N ASN A 248 -6.09 -12.09 -1.09
CA ASN A 248 -5.60 -10.71 -1.25
C ASN A 248 -6.71 -9.71 -1.57
N LEU A 249 -7.92 -9.90 -1.03
CA LEU A 249 -8.95 -8.87 -1.10
C LEU A 249 -8.91 -7.98 0.13
N PRO A 250 -9.06 -6.65 -0.02
CA PRO A 250 -9.21 -5.76 1.12
C PRO A 250 -10.38 -6.20 2.00
N VAL A 251 -10.11 -6.40 3.28
CA VAL A 251 -11.15 -6.71 4.28
C VAL A 251 -11.78 -5.40 4.75
N ARG A 252 -13.12 -5.38 4.80
CA ARG A 252 -13.88 -4.21 5.25
C ARG A 252 -13.93 -4.16 6.77
N GLY A 253 -14.03 -2.94 7.31
CA GLY A 253 -14.47 -2.73 8.69
C GLY A 253 -13.39 -3.14 9.67
N LEU A 254 -12.27 -2.42 9.62
CA LEU A 254 -11.13 -2.70 10.47
C LEU A 254 -11.54 -2.70 11.94
N SER A 255 -11.14 -3.78 12.59
CA SER A 255 -11.56 -4.23 13.90
C SER A 255 -11.30 -3.22 15.02
N THR A 256 -12.01 -3.38 16.14
CA THR A 256 -11.71 -2.68 17.41
C THR A 256 -10.25 -2.90 17.82
N PHE A 257 -9.69 -4.08 17.51
CA PHE A 257 -8.26 -4.34 17.64
C PHE A 257 -7.39 -3.26 16.97
N PHE A 258 -7.63 -2.90 15.71
CA PHE A 258 -6.83 -1.86 15.05
C PHE A 258 -7.06 -0.48 15.64
N GLN A 259 -8.29 -0.17 16.07
CA GLN A 259 -8.56 1.11 16.74
C GLN A 259 -7.72 1.25 18.02
N MET A 260 -7.57 0.15 18.75
CA MET A 260 -6.82 0.08 19.99
C MET A 260 -5.33 -0.20 19.79
N LEU A 261 -4.88 -0.59 18.60
CA LEU A 261 -3.50 -0.95 18.32
C LEU A 261 -2.49 0.11 18.79
N PRO A 262 -2.66 1.42 18.52
CA PRO A 262 -1.74 2.45 18.99
C PRO A 262 -1.53 2.46 20.49
N ALA A 263 -2.58 2.17 21.28
CA ALA A 263 -2.50 2.15 22.75
C ALA A 263 -1.68 0.97 23.28
N HIS A 264 -1.39 -0.04 22.44
CA HIS A 264 -0.62 -1.23 22.80
C HIS A 264 0.80 -1.21 22.22
N LEU A 265 1.14 -0.23 21.38
CA LEU A 265 2.48 -0.08 20.84
C LEU A 265 3.35 0.73 21.80
N ASP A 266 4.60 0.31 21.96
CA ASP A 266 5.60 1.09 22.68
C ASP A 266 6.15 2.15 21.72
N THR A 267 5.60 3.37 21.83
CA THR A 267 5.96 4.49 20.96
C THR A 267 7.40 4.97 21.20
N HIS A 268 7.89 4.86 22.43
CA HIS A 268 9.26 5.23 22.79
C HIS A 268 10.28 4.34 22.08
N GLU A 269 10.06 3.03 22.05
CA GLU A 269 10.91 2.11 21.28
C GLU A 269 10.89 2.37 19.77
N LEU A 270 9.80 2.92 19.25
CA LEU A 270 9.65 3.27 17.84
C LEU A 270 10.28 4.64 17.51
N GLY A 271 10.74 5.40 18.51
CA GLY A 271 11.30 6.74 18.32
C GLY A 271 10.25 7.82 18.00
N VAL A 272 8.99 7.58 18.39
CA VAL A 272 7.87 8.52 18.18
C VAL A 272 7.20 8.84 19.53
N ARG A 273 6.60 10.02 19.68
CA ARG A 273 5.94 10.38 20.96
C ARG A 273 4.62 9.64 21.10
N GLY A 274 3.82 9.67 20.06
CA GLY A 274 2.45 9.19 20.10
C GLY A 274 1.93 8.85 18.71
N ILE A 275 1.01 7.90 18.69
CA ILE A 275 0.30 7.46 17.50
C ILE A 275 -1.19 7.61 17.81
N HIS A 276 -1.90 8.42 17.03
CA HIS A 276 -3.33 8.66 17.22
C HIS A 276 -4.12 8.28 15.98
N CYS A 277 -5.24 7.58 16.18
CA CYS A 277 -6.16 7.25 15.09
C CYS A 277 -6.82 8.53 14.56
N PHE A 278 -6.68 8.81 13.26
CA PHE A 278 -7.08 10.10 12.68
C PHE A 278 -8.55 10.14 12.21
N SER A 279 -9.04 9.08 11.56
CA SER A 279 -10.47 8.87 11.24
C SER A 279 -10.66 7.45 10.71
N LEU A 280 -11.72 6.77 11.16
CA LEU A 280 -12.14 5.45 10.65
C LEU A 280 -13.36 5.54 9.73
N LYS A 281 -14.13 6.63 9.83
CA LYS A 281 -15.42 6.76 9.13
C LYS A 281 -15.26 6.93 7.63
N ASP A 282 -14.12 7.48 7.19
CA ASP A 282 -13.85 7.79 5.78
C ASP A 282 -13.04 6.69 5.06
N PHE A 283 -12.47 5.73 5.81
CA PHE A 283 -11.52 4.74 5.29
C PHE A 283 -12.00 3.31 5.56
N LEU A 284 -12.94 2.83 4.76
CA LEU A 284 -13.57 1.51 4.94
C LEU A 284 -12.61 0.30 4.90
N TYR A 285 -11.45 0.46 4.25
CA TYR A 285 -10.49 -0.61 3.94
C TYR A 285 -9.07 -0.31 4.44
N SER A 286 -8.85 0.79 5.15
CA SER A 286 -7.54 1.15 5.73
C SER A 286 -7.68 1.92 7.04
N CYS A 287 -6.80 1.72 8.02
CA CYS A 287 -6.73 2.55 9.22
C CYS A 287 -5.58 3.54 9.05
N ILE A 288 -5.84 4.83 9.23
CA ILE A 288 -4.79 5.86 9.19
C ILE A 288 -4.56 6.41 10.59
N TYR A 289 -3.30 6.34 11.02
CA TYR A 289 -2.83 6.93 12.26
C TYR A 289 -1.88 8.09 11.96
N LYS A 290 -2.04 9.18 12.69
CA LYS A 290 -1.10 10.32 12.68
C LYS A 290 -0.05 10.15 13.76
N ILE A 291 1.17 10.53 13.42
CA ILE A 291 2.36 10.41 14.27
C ILE A 291 2.71 11.78 14.86
N HIS A 292 2.93 11.82 16.16
CA HIS A 292 3.37 13.02 16.90
C HIS A 292 4.79 12.86 17.42
N TYR A 293 5.52 13.98 17.49
CA TYR A 293 6.87 14.10 18.06
C TYR A 293 6.85 15.12 19.21
N GLU A 294 7.78 15.01 20.17
CA GLU A 294 7.95 16.03 21.21
C GLU A 294 8.59 17.31 20.67
N ASN A 295 8.14 18.44 21.22
CA ASN A 295 8.76 19.77 21.17
C ASN A 295 9.22 20.25 19.79
N TRP A 296 8.33 20.99 19.13
CA TRP A 296 8.69 21.87 18.03
C TRP A 296 7.92 23.19 18.14
N GLU A 297 7.88 23.80 19.33
CA GLU A 297 7.42 25.18 19.52
C GLU A 297 8.37 26.22 18.86
N HIS A 298 9.39 25.78 18.13
CA HIS A 298 10.29 26.63 17.33
C HIS A 298 10.31 26.28 15.83
N ALA A 299 9.24 25.65 15.30
CA ALA A 299 9.20 25.10 13.93
C ALA A 299 8.39 25.89 12.90
N GLU A 300 8.04 27.15 13.14
CA GLU A 300 7.48 27.99 12.06
C GLU A 300 8.52 28.38 11.00
N ARG A 301 9.75 27.84 11.09
CA ARG A 301 10.63 27.74 9.91
C ARG A 301 10.30 26.44 9.19
N GLU A 302 9.80 26.57 7.96
CA GLU A 302 9.76 25.54 6.92
C GLU A 302 10.88 24.51 7.11
N SER A 303 10.60 23.42 7.83
CA SER A 303 11.61 22.40 8.08
C SER A 303 11.80 21.65 6.76
N SER A 304 13.01 21.65 6.22
CA SER A 304 13.40 20.91 5.01
C SER A 304 13.34 19.38 5.16
N SER A 305 12.58 18.86 6.13
CA SER A 305 12.50 17.43 6.44
C SER A 305 11.59 16.74 5.44
N VAL A 306 12.01 15.57 4.94
CA VAL A 306 11.17 14.77 4.05
C VAL A 306 10.13 14.04 4.89
N GLN A 307 8.86 14.28 4.55
CA GLN A 307 7.73 13.58 5.17
C GLN A 307 7.65 12.16 4.61
N GLN A 308 7.53 11.18 5.50
CA GLN A 308 7.40 9.77 5.16
C GLN A 308 6.12 9.19 5.75
N SER A 309 5.52 8.28 4.99
CA SER A 309 4.36 7.48 5.36
C SER A 309 4.80 6.02 5.47
N LEU A 310 4.37 5.33 6.52
CA LEU A 310 4.57 3.89 6.66
C LEU A 310 3.26 3.18 6.33
N LEU A 311 3.31 2.25 5.37
CA LEU A 311 2.20 1.37 5.04
C LEU A 311 2.49 0.00 5.67
N LEU A 312 1.53 -0.53 6.42
CA LEU A 312 1.60 -1.83 7.08
C LEU A 312 0.47 -2.72 6.56
N PHE A 313 0.84 -3.84 5.96
CA PHE A 313 -0.06 -4.78 5.31
C PHE A 313 -0.14 -6.07 6.13
N PHE A 314 -1.37 -6.51 6.41
CA PHE A 314 -1.68 -7.79 7.04
C PHE A 314 -2.27 -8.71 5.98
N PHE A 315 -1.49 -9.69 5.52
CA PHE A 315 -1.97 -10.71 4.59
C PHE A 315 -2.39 -11.96 5.36
N LEU A 316 -3.69 -12.21 5.45
CA LEU A 316 -4.20 -13.46 6.00
C LEU A 316 -3.82 -14.60 5.05
N GLN A 317 -3.48 -15.74 5.63
CA GLN A 317 -3.19 -16.96 4.91
C GLN A 317 -3.92 -18.10 5.61
N HIS A 318 -4.74 -18.81 4.85
CA HIS A 318 -5.51 -19.95 5.32
C HIS A 318 -5.14 -21.18 4.51
N ARG A 319 -4.92 -22.29 5.22
CA ARG A 319 -4.64 -23.60 4.62
C ARG A 319 -5.43 -24.64 5.36
N ASP A 320 -6.34 -25.28 4.65
CA ASP A 320 -7.09 -26.42 5.15
C ASP A 320 -6.93 -27.56 4.14
N PRO A 321 -6.34 -28.71 4.55
CA PRO A 321 -6.15 -29.84 3.65
C PRO A 321 -7.47 -30.50 3.21
N PHE A 322 -8.59 -30.19 3.88
CA PHE A 322 -9.90 -30.74 3.58
C PHE A 322 -10.73 -29.86 2.64
N ILE A 323 -10.26 -28.64 2.34
CA ILE A 323 -10.87 -27.79 1.31
C ILE A 323 -10.55 -28.36 -0.07
N SER A 324 -11.56 -28.96 -0.70
CA SER A 324 -11.42 -29.59 -2.02
C SER A 324 -12.20 -28.84 -3.11
N GLN A 325 -13.26 -28.10 -2.74
CA GLN A 325 -14.10 -27.37 -3.69
C GLN A 325 -13.96 -25.86 -3.55
N LEU A 326 -14.28 -25.15 -4.63
CA LEU A 326 -14.27 -23.68 -4.67
C LEU A 326 -15.31 -23.06 -3.73
N SER A 327 -16.45 -23.74 -3.55
CA SER A 327 -17.48 -23.37 -2.56
C SER A 327 -16.93 -23.36 -1.14
N ASP A 328 -16.13 -24.36 -0.77
CA ASP A 328 -15.59 -24.54 0.57
C ASP A 328 -14.57 -23.44 0.88
N LEU A 329 -13.71 -23.11 -0.09
CA LEU A 329 -12.75 -22.00 0.01
C LEU A 329 -13.48 -20.66 0.20
N MET A 330 -14.50 -20.40 -0.61
CA MET A 330 -15.30 -19.18 -0.51
C MET A 330 -16.05 -19.10 0.83
N ALA A 331 -16.57 -20.21 1.34
CA ALA A 331 -17.22 -20.29 2.64
C ALA A 331 -16.23 -20.04 3.79
N ALA A 332 -15.06 -20.66 3.75
CA ALA A 332 -14.00 -20.46 4.74
C ALA A 332 -13.53 -19.00 4.77
N GLU A 333 -13.30 -18.35 3.63
CA GLU A 333 -12.95 -16.93 3.60
C GLU A 333 -14.03 -16.02 4.17
N ARG A 334 -15.31 -16.32 3.93
CA ARG A 334 -16.40 -15.58 4.56
C ARG A 334 -16.42 -15.75 6.07
N LEU A 335 -16.17 -16.97 6.57
CA LEU A 335 -16.06 -17.23 8.01
C LEU A 335 -14.89 -16.47 8.62
N ILE A 336 -13.73 -16.45 7.96
CA ILE A 336 -12.55 -15.69 8.39
C ILE A 336 -12.88 -14.19 8.48
N GLU A 337 -13.49 -13.62 7.44
CA GLU A 337 -13.86 -12.19 7.45
C GLU A 337 -14.92 -11.88 8.50
N HIS A 338 -15.90 -12.78 8.69
CA HIS A 338 -16.96 -12.61 9.67
C HIS A 338 -16.43 -12.62 11.11
N HIS A 339 -15.49 -13.53 11.40
CA HIS A 339 -14.91 -13.74 12.73
C HIS A 339 -13.54 -13.08 12.91
N LEU A 340 -13.16 -12.16 12.02
CA LEU A 340 -11.82 -11.57 12.03
C LEU A 340 -11.54 -10.83 13.35
N GLU A 341 -12.52 -10.10 13.89
CA GLU A 341 -12.39 -9.42 15.18
C GLU A 341 -12.05 -10.40 16.30
N ASP A 342 -12.80 -11.50 16.41
CA ASP A 342 -12.63 -12.50 17.45
C ASP A 342 -11.26 -13.18 17.33
N ILE A 343 -10.86 -13.50 16.09
CA ILE A 343 -9.55 -14.08 15.79
C ILE A 343 -8.43 -13.11 16.19
N LEU A 344 -8.49 -11.83 15.79
CA LEU A 344 -7.46 -10.85 16.12
C LEU A 344 -7.40 -10.58 17.62
N SER A 345 -8.56 -10.48 18.29
CA SER A 345 -8.66 -10.27 19.74
C SER A 345 -8.08 -11.44 20.53
N ASN A 346 -8.35 -12.68 20.11
CA ASN A 346 -7.79 -13.88 20.72
C ASN A 346 -6.26 -13.95 20.60
N ASN A 347 -5.70 -13.34 19.55
CA ASN A 347 -4.25 -13.33 19.28
C ASN A 347 -3.58 -11.99 19.60
N LYS A 348 -4.25 -11.11 20.36
CA LYS A 348 -3.87 -9.71 20.55
C LYS A 348 -2.41 -9.53 20.97
N GLN A 349 -1.95 -10.24 21.99
CA GLN A 349 -0.59 -10.07 22.52
C GLN A 349 0.48 -10.45 21.49
N ALA A 350 0.33 -11.60 20.82
CA ALA A 350 1.26 -12.07 19.81
C ALA A 350 1.26 -11.13 18.58
N LEU A 351 0.09 -10.66 18.18
CA LEU A 351 -0.06 -9.70 17.08
C LEU A 351 0.60 -8.35 17.40
N THR A 352 0.32 -7.78 18.57
CA THR A 352 0.96 -6.52 19.00
C THR A 352 2.47 -6.66 19.05
N ALA A 353 3.01 -7.75 19.60
CA ALA A 353 4.45 -7.99 19.64
C ALA A 353 5.07 -8.11 18.24
N ALA A 354 4.40 -8.83 17.33
CA ALA A 354 4.85 -8.96 15.94
C ALA A 354 4.83 -7.61 15.21
N VAL A 355 3.77 -6.83 15.37
CA VAL A 355 3.67 -5.47 14.79
C VAL A 355 4.74 -4.55 15.35
N GLN A 356 4.94 -4.54 16.67
CA GLN A 356 5.99 -3.75 17.32
C GLN A 356 7.37 -4.08 16.76
N SER A 357 7.69 -5.38 16.65
CA SER A 357 8.95 -5.84 16.08
C SER A 357 9.12 -5.41 14.62
N GLU A 358 8.07 -5.52 13.81
CA GLU A 358 8.14 -5.18 12.39
C GLU A 358 8.29 -3.66 12.17
N LEU A 359 7.56 -2.85 12.94
CA LEU A 359 7.71 -1.39 12.92
C LEU A 359 9.11 -0.98 13.36
N LYS A 360 9.66 -1.58 14.43
CA LYS A 360 11.04 -1.32 14.88
C LYS A 360 12.08 -1.66 13.82
N ASN A 361 11.92 -2.80 13.14
CA ASN A 361 12.80 -3.20 12.05
C ASN A 361 12.73 -2.24 10.86
N THR A 362 11.52 -1.81 10.49
CA THR A 362 11.28 -0.88 9.37
C THR A 362 11.86 0.50 9.67
N LEU A 363 11.66 1.00 10.89
CA LEU A 363 12.10 2.33 11.33
C LEU A 363 13.59 2.35 11.73
N LYS A 364 14.27 1.21 11.81
CA LYS A 364 15.69 1.12 12.17
C LYS A 364 16.57 2.03 11.33
N ALA A 365 16.34 2.06 10.01
CA ALA A 365 17.11 2.93 9.11
C ALA A 365 16.80 4.42 9.34
N GLN A 366 15.57 4.77 9.69
CA GLN A 366 15.22 6.14 10.05
C GLN A 366 15.86 6.55 11.38
N ASN A 367 15.74 5.72 12.41
CA ASN A 367 16.30 5.98 13.74
C ASN A 367 17.83 6.13 13.69
N HIS A 368 18.51 5.30 12.88
CA HIS A 368 19.94 5.44 12.64
C HIS A 368 20.28 6.78 11.96
N ARG A 369 19.49 7.23 10.98
CA ARG A 369 19.71 8.54 10.33
C ARG A 369 19.51 9.70 11.31
N THR A 370 18.52 9.62 12.20
CA THR A 370 18.34 10.61 13.27
C THR A 370 19.57 10.69 14.18
N GLN A 371 20.12 9.54 14.61
CA GLN A 371 21.35 9.50 15.42
C GLN A 371 22.58 10.07 14.69
N GLU A 372 22.75 9.76 13.41
CA GLU A 372 23.83 10.33 12.60
C GLU A 372 23.65 11.85 12.39
N GLN A 373 22.41 12.32 12.26
CA GLN A 373 22.11 13.73 12.16
C GLN A 373 22.45 14.48 13.47
N GLU A 374 22.20 13.88 14.63
CA GLU A 374 22.60 14.46 15.92
C GLU A 374 24.12 14.64 16.01
N LYS A 375 24.89 13.61 15.65
CA LYS A 375 26.36 13.67 15.59
C LYS A 375 26.84 14.76 14.63
N LEU A 376 26.21 14.84 13.46
CA LEU A 376 26.50 15.86 12.46
C LEU A 376 26.20 17.26 12.99
N ASN A 377 25.05 17.46 13.66
CA ASN A 377 24.68 18.73 14.27
C ASN A 377 25.67 19.15 15.37
N SER A 378 26.16 18.21 16.18
CA SER A 378 27.23 18.48 17.16
C SER A 378 28.53 18.93 16.47
N ALA A 379 28.94 18.24 15.40
CA ALA A 379 30.14 18.61 14.65
C ALA A 379 30.00 19.99 13.97
N VAL A 380 28.86 20.27 13.36
CA VAL A 380 28.55 21.59 12.76
C VAL A 380 28.65 22.69 13.80
N LYS A 381 28.14 22.48 15.02
CA LYS A 381 28.24 23.46 16.11
C LYS A 381 29.70 23.75 16.49
N VAL A 382 30.56 22.73 16.55
CA VAL A 382 32.00 22.90 16.81
C VAL A 382 32.70 23.65 15.67
N ILE A 383 32.42 23.29 14.42
CA ILE A 383 32.98 23.98 13.23
C ILE A 383 32.58 25.45 13.23
N LEU A 384 31.31 25.75 13.51
CA LEU A 384 30.79 27.12 13.56
C LEU A 384 31.46 27.91 14.67
N ASN A 385 31.44 27.41 15.91
CA ASN A 385 32.05 28.12 17.03
C ASN A 385 33.54 28.39 16.79
N SER A 386 34.27 27.43 16.23
CA SER A 386 35.69 27.58 15.92
C SER A 386 35.91 28.62 14.82
N SER A 387 35.16 28.54 13.72
CA SER A 387 35.27 29.46 12.58
C SER A 387 34.93 30.89 12.98
N ILE A 388 33.83 31.07 13.72
CA ILE A 388 33.42 32.38 14.21
C ILE A 388 34.42 32.93 15.23
N SER A 389 34.95 32.10 16.13
CA SER A 389 35.98 32.53 17.08
C SER A 389 37.25 32.99 16.36
N ILE A 390 37.74 32.25 15.35
CA ILE A 390 38.93 32.62 14.58
C ILE A 390 38.74 33.98 13.89
N VAL A 391 37.60 34.20 13.24
CA VAL A 391 37.31 35.46 12.54
C VAL A 391 37.14 36.61 13.54
N SER A 392 36.39 36.37 14.63
CA SER A 392 36.08 37.42 15.61
C SER A 392 37.30 37.83 16.45
N SER A 393 38.18 36.89 16.76
CA SER A 393 39.40 37.13 17.54
C SER A 393 40.61 37.56 16.70
N SER A 394 40.51 37.56 15.37
CA SER A 394 41.61 37.99 14.51
C SER A 394 41.85 39.49 14.61
N SER A 395 43.11 39.89 14.83
CA SER A 395 43.55 41.29 14.80
C SER A 395 43.80 41.82 13.38
N ASN A 396 43.84 40.93 12.36
CA ASN A 396 44.04 41.31 10.97
C ASN A 396 42.71 41.67 10.29
N MET A 397 42.53 42.96 10.01
CA MET A 397 41.30 43.49 9.40
C MET A 397 41.07 42.99 7.97
N GLU A 398 42.12 42.81 7.18
CA GLU A 398 42.03 42.30 5.82
C GLU A 398 41.52 40.85 5.81
N PHE A 399 42.04 40.02 6.72
CA PHE A 399 41.57 38.64 6.90
C PHE A 399 40.09 38.58 7.27
N ARG A 400 39.65 39.36 8.27
CA ARG A 400 38.24 39.40 8.67
C ARG A 400 37.34 39.81 7.51
N ASN A 401 37.71 40.89 6.82
CA ASN A 401 36.95 41.38 5.67
C ASN A 401 36.93 40.36 4.52
N ALA A 402 38.04 39.65 4.27
CA ALA A 402 38.08 38.59 3.27
C ALA A 402 37.12 37.43 3.62
N CYS A 403 37.08 36.99 4.87
CA CYS A 403 36.14 35.95 5.34
C CYS A 403 34.68 36.38 5.17
N LEU A 404 34.33 37.59 5.61
CA LEU A 404 32.98 38.13 5.48
C LEU A 404 32.57 38.30 4.01
N ASN A 405 33.44 38.88 3.19
CA ASN A 405 33.21 39.06 1.76
C ASN A 405 33.07 37.73 1.01
N SER A 406 33.86 36.71 1.37
CA SER A 406 33.78 35.38 0.76
C SER A 406 32.40 34.73 0.96
N MET A 407 31.77 34.95 2.11
CA MET A 407 30.43 34.45 2.41
C MET A 407 29.32 35.46 2.07
N LYS A 408 29.69 36.65 1.57
CA LYS A 408 28.79 37.76 1.24
C LYS A 408 27.94 38.23 2.42
N VAL A 409 28.55 38.32 3.60
CA VAL A 409 27.89 38.71 4.86
C VAL A 409 28.52 39.97 5.44
N ARG A 410 27.77 40.70 6.26
CA ARG A 410 28.18 42.00 6.81
C ARG A 410 28.91 41.89 8.14
N ASP A 411 28.59 40.88 8.94
CA ASP A 411 29.14 40.69 10.27
C ASP A 411 29.31 39.20 10.61
N THR A 412 29.89 38.93 11.79
CA THR A 412 30.16 37.57 12.25
C THR A 412 28.92 36.79 12.67
N HIS A 413 27.79 37.46 12.94
CA HIS A 413 26.52 36.81 13.21
C HIS A 413 25.92 36.28 11.91
N GLU A 414 25.83 37.11 10.87
CA GLU A 414 25.43 36.70 9.52
C GLU A 414 26.36 35.62 8.96
N LEU A 415 27.67 35.72 9.22
CA LEU A 415 28.63 34.67 8.88
C LEU A 415 28.25 33.32 9.51
N SER A 416 27.85 33.31 10.78
CA SER A 416 27.45 32.09 11.50
C SER A 416 26.23 31.43 10.84
N VAL A 417 25.20 32.23 10.53
CA VAL A 417 23.99 31.75 9.86
C VAL A 417 24.31 31.23 8.45
N SER A 418 25.09 31.96 7.68
CA SER A 418 25.46 31.60 6.30
C SER A 418 26.33 30.33 6.24
N LEU A 419 27.28 30.18 7.17
CA LEU A 419 28.07 28.96 7.30
C LEU A 419 27.22 27.77 7.75
N PHE A 420 26.29 27.97 8.70
CA PHE A 420 25.39 26.91 9.16
C PHE A 420 24.54 26.38 8.00
N GLU A 421 23.90 27.28 7.26
CA GLU A 421 23.08 26.92 6.09
C GLU A 421 23.90 26.24 4.99
N SER A 422 25.12 26.73 4.74
CA SER A 422 26.03 26.14 3.75
C SER A 422 26.44 24.72 4.13
N LEU A 423 26.84 24.51 5.39
CA LEU A 423 27.19 23.19 5.91
C LEU A 423 26.00 22.24 5.82
N ARG A 424 24.83 22.65 6.33
CA ARG A 424 23.60 21.86 6.29
C ARG A 424 23.24 21.46 4.86
N ARG A 425 23.29 22.40 3.91
CA ARG A 425 22.97 22.13 2.50
C ARG A 425 23.92 21.09 1.88
N VAL A 426 25.22 21.19 2.15
CA VAL A 426 26.22 20.25 1.61
C VAL A 426 26.10 18.87 2.26
N THR A 427 25.79 18.82 3.56
CA THR A 427 25.78 17.55 4.29
C THR A 427 24.49 16.78 4.14
N SER A 428 23.32 17.44 4.15
CA SER A 428 22.01 16.77 4.12
C SER A 428 21.71 16.10 2.78
N TRP A 429 22.19 16.68 1.68
CA TRP A 429 21.95 16.18 0.32
C TRP A 429 23.09 15.30 -0.20
N LYS A 430 23.95 14.80 0.69
CA LYS A 430 25.01 13.85 0.32
C LYS A 430 24.36 12.58 -0.23
N PHE A 431 24.49 12.38 -1.54
CA PHE A 431 23.97 11.21 -2.23
C PHE A 431 24.91 10.01 -2.05
N LYS A 432 24.32 8.85 -1.78
CA LYS A 432 24.98 7.55 -1.85
C LYS A 432 24.16 6.65 -2.77
N SER A 433 24.79 6.08 -3.80
CA SER A 433 24.09 5.12 -4.66
C SER A 433 23.62 3.93 -3.84
N ASN A 434 22.45 3.40 -4.20
CA ASN A 434 21.93 2.17 -3.65
C ASN A 434 21.33 1.36 -4.80
N ASP A 435 21.91 0.19 -5.05
CA ASP A 435 21.55 -0.67 -6.18
C ASP A 435 20.16 -1.27 -6.03
N SER A 436 19.59 -1.25 -4.81
CA SER A 436 18.22 -1.71 -4.59
C SER A 436 17.16 -0.69 -5.02
N CYS A 437 17.51 0.58 -5.21
CA CYS A 437 16.55 1.67 -5.43
C CYS A 437 16.06 1.77 -6.88
N PHE A 438 14.79 2.14 -7.04
CA PHE A 438 14.15 2.31 -8.35
C PHE A 438 14.52 3.66 -8.95
N SER A 439 15.38 3.64 -9.96
CA SER A 439 15.67 4.84 -10.76
C SER A 439 14.61 5.01 -11.86
N ALA A 440 14.36 6.27 -12.25
CA ALA A 440 13.45 6.62 -13.35
C ALA A 440 13.85 6.01 -14.72
N GLN A 441 15.03 5.39 -14.83
CA GLN A 441 15.51 4.76 -16.07
C GLN A 441 15.18 3.27 -16.19
N THR A 442 14.33 2.72 -15.32
CA THR A 442 13.99 1.28 -15.33
C THR A 442 12.65 1.01 -16.03
N GLU A 443 12.46 1.56 -17.22
CA GLU A 443 11.60 0.94 -18.22
C GLU A 443 12.50 0.32 -19.29
N GLN A 444 12.27 -0.96 -19.58
CA GLN A 444 12.95 -1.81 -20.57
C GLN A 444 14.30 -2.44 -20.14
N ARG A 445 14.22 -3.52 -19.36
CA ARG A 445 15.08 -4.68 -19.60
C ARG A 445 14.21 -5.93 -19.76
N PRO A 446 14.28 -6.66 -20.88
CA PRO A 446 13.92 -8.07 -20.89
C PRO A 446 14.90 -8.80 -19.97
N GLU A 447 14.39 -9.67 -19.09
CA GLU A 447 15.19 -10.61 -18.34
C GLU A 447 15.88 -11.58 -19.31
N SER A 448 17.14 -11.30 -19.63
CA SER A 448 18.11 -12.31 -20.06
C SER A 448 19.36 -12.13 -19.22
N ASP A 449 19.50 -12.94 -18.17
CA ASP A 449 20.64 -13.84 -18.09
C ASP A 449 20.45 -14.82 -16.95
N VAL A 450 20.14 -16.05 -17.36
CA VAL A 450 20.41 -17.26 -16.60
C VAL A 450 21.90 -17.21 -16.24
N ARG A 451 22.21 -17.07 -14.96
CA ARG A 451 23.55 -17.34 -14.44
C ARG A 451 23.83 -18.82 -14.65
N THR A 452 24.48 -19.15 -15.76
CA THR A 452 25.12 -20.43 -15.98
C THR A 452 26.25 -20.55 -14.96
N ARG A 453 26.05 -21.41 -13.95
CA ARG A 453 27.14 -21.97 -13.16
C ARG A 453 28.10 -22.65 -14.13
N THR A 454 29.31 -22.13 -14.24
CA THR A 454 30.47 -22.92 -14.66
C THR A 454 31.04 -23.54 -13.39
N GLU A 455 30.90 -24.84 -13.26
CA GLU A 455 31.73 -25.66 -12.38
C GLU A 455 32.64 -26.52 -13.27
N ILE A 456 33.92 -26.55 -12.86
CA ILE A 456 35.11 -27.21 -13.42
C ILE A 456 35.83 -26.43 -14.52
#